data_AF-A0A651GF73-F1
#
_entry.id   AF-A0A651GF73-F1
#
_cell.length_a   1.000
_cell.length_b   1.000
_cell.length_c   1.000
_cell.angle_alpha   90.00
_cell.angle_beta   90.00
_cell.angle_gamma   90.00
#
_symmetry.space_group_name_H-M   'P 1'
#
loop_
_entity.id
_entity.type
_entity.pdbx_description
1 polymer ?
#
loop_
_entity_poly.entity_id
_entity_poly.type
_entity_poly.pdbx_seq_one_letter_code
_entity_poly.pdbx_strand_id
1 'polypeptide(L)'
;MGRLSTHVLDTAHGGPAAGVAVTLDRIADDGARTRLVETRTNADGRTDAPLLAGDAFAPGRYEIVFAIGAYFRAKGVALADPAFLDEVPIRFAIAEADGHYHVPLLASPWGYTTYRGS
;
A
#
# COMPACT_ATOMS: atom_id res chain seq x y z
N MET A 1 -11.80 -16.95 6.55
CA MET A 1 -10.32 -16.96 6.65
C MET A 1 -9.86 -15.57 6.25
N GLY A 2 -9.13 -14.90 7.14
CA GLY A 2 -8.84 -13.47 7.00
C GLY A 2 -7.91 -13.18 5.81
N ARG A 3 -8.02 -11.96 5.27
CA ARG A 3 -7.16 -11.49 4.18
C ARG A 3 -6.92 -9.99 4.24
N LEU A 4 -5.72 -9.58 3.83
CA LEU A 4 -5.36 -8.18 3.61
C LEU A 4 -5.14 -7.97 2.11
N SER A 5 -5.77 -6.94 1.56
CA SER A 5 -5.60 -6.52 0.17
C SER A 5 -5.40 -5.02 0.06
N THR A 6 -4.83 -4.58 -1.06
CA THR A 6 -4.69 -3.15 -1.40
C THR A 6 -5.10 -2.92 -2.85
N HIS A 7 -5.31 -1.66 -3.19
CA HIS A 7 -5.58 -1.16 -4.53
C HIS A 7 -5.08 0.28 -4.60
N VAL A 8 -4.26 0.59 -5.60
CA VAL A 8 -3.72 1.93 -5.79
C VAL A 8 -4.38 2.57 -7.00
N LEU A 9 -4.97 3.74 -6.78
CA LEU A 9 -5.57 4.57 -7.81
C LEU A 9 -4.77 5.86 -7.99
N ASP A 10 -4.40 6.13 -9.23
CA ASP A 10 -3.82 7.40 -9.67
C ASP A 10 -4.95 8.41 -9.91
N THR A 11 -5.06 9.38 -9.01
CA THR A 11 -6.09 10.43 -9.10
C THR A 11 -5.67 11.60 -9.97
N ALA A 12 -4.38 11.71 -10.34
CA ALA A 12 -3.89 12.74 -11.25
C ALA A 12 -4.20 12.40 -12.72
N HIS A 13 -4.11 11.12 -13.09
CA HIS A 13 -4.37 10.65 -14.45
C HIS A 13 -5.70 9.89 -14.60
N GLY A 14 -6.37 9.56 -13.50
CA GLY A 14 -7.66 8.90 -13.49
C GLY A 14 -7.58 7.42 -13.88
N GLY A 15 -7.27 6.56 -12.92
CA GLY A 15 -7.35 5.10 -13.12
C GLY A 15 -6.46 4.31 -12.17
N PRO A 16 -6.33 2.98 -12.38
CA PRO A 16 -5.45 2.17 -11.58
C PRO A 16 -3.97 2.51 -11.79
N ALA A 17 -3.22 2.57 -10.69
CA ALA A 17 -1.78 2.84 -10.72
C ALA A 17 -1.01 1.52 -10.85
N ALA A 18 -0.70 1.12 -12.09
CA ALA A 18 0.05 -0.09 -12.38
C ALA A 18 1.56 0.08 -12.13
N GLY A 19 2.21 -0.96 -11.60
CA GLY A 19 3.66 -1.03 -11.40
C GLY A 19 4.20 -0.34 -10.15
N VAL A 20 3.34 0.17 -9.27
CA VAL A 20 3.73 0.78 -7.99
C VAL A 20 4.39 -0.28 -7.12
N ALA A 21 5.61 -0.03 -6.64
CA ALA A 21 6.25 -0.91 -5.66
C ALA A 21 5.57 -0.78 -4.30
N VAL A 22 5.29 -1.92 -3.70
CA VAL A 22 4.57 -2.04 -2.43
C VAL A 22 5.34 -2.97 -1.51
N THR A 23 5.60 -2.52 -0.28
CA THR A 23 6.12 -3.38 0.77
C THR A 23 5.14 -3.43 1.94
N LEU A 24 5.06 -4.57 2.61
CA LEU A 24 4.31 -4.73 3.86
C LEU A 24 5.25 -5.17 4.96
N ASP A 25 5.26 -4.41 6.05
CA ASP A 25 5.98 -4.73 7.28
C ASP A 25 4.99 -5.02 8.42
N ARG A 26 5.31 -6.00 9.26
CA ARG A 26 4.73 -6.10 10.62
C ARG A 26 5.52 -5.19 11.55
N ILE A 27 4.81 -4.49 12.43
CA ILE A 27 5.39 -3.58 13.41
C ILE A 27 5.24 -4.18 14.80
N ALA A 28 6.36 -4.43 15.47
CA ALA A 28 6.41 -4.87 16.86
C ALA A 28 6.15 -3.69 17.83
N ASP A 29 5.94 -3.99 19.12
CA ASP A 29 5.61 -3.00 20.14
C ASP A 29 6.75 -2.00 20.40
N ASP A 30 7.99 -2.42 20.18
CA ASP A 30 9.20 -1.56 20.23
C ASP A 30 9.43 -0.75 18.94
N GLY A 31 8.54 -0.89 17.95
CA GLY A 31 8.63 -0.23 16.66
C GLY A 31 9.51 -0.95 15.63
N ALA A 32 10.10 -2.10 15.98
CA ALA A 32 10.87 -2.91 15.04
C ALA A 32 9.98 -3.38 13.88
N ARG A 33 10.54 -3.35 12.67
CA ARG A 33 9.85 -3.72 11.43
C ARG A 33 10.32 -5.09 10.96
N THR A 34 9.40 -5.96 10.61
CA THR A 34 9.69 -7.24 9.95
C THR A 34 9.01 -7.25 8.59
N ARG A 35 9.81 -7.31 7.51
CA ARG A 35 9.31 -7.41 6.14
C ARG A 35 8.55 -8.71 5.93
N LEU A 36 7.30 -8.60 5.51
CA LEU A 36 6.45 -9.74 5.18
C LEU A 36 6.27 -9.91 3.67
N VAL A 37 6.09 -8.81 2.95
CA VAL A 37 5.83 -8.82 1.50
C VAL A 37 6.60 -7.72 0.80
N GLU A 38 7.13 -8.04 -0.38
CA GLU A 38 7.58 -7.10 -1.41
C GLU A 38 6.90 -7.47 -2.72
N THR A 39 6.20 -6.54 -3.34
CA THR A 39 5.43 -6.80 -4.55
C THR A 39 5.21 -5.52 -5.37
N ARG A 40 4.50 -5.64 -6.48
CA ARG A 40 4.09 -4.53 -7.33
C ARG A 40 2.62 -4.62 -7.69
N THR A 41 2.01 -3.48 -7.96
CA THR A 41 0.64 -3.45 -8.49
C THR A 41 0.61 -3.90 -9.96
N ASN A 42 -0.42 -4.66 -10.31
CA ASN A 42 -0.74 -5.13 -11.65
C ASN A 42 -1.49 -4.06 -12.46
N ALA A 43 -1.98 -4.42 -13.65
CA ALA A 43 -2.68 -3.49 -14.54
C ALA A 43 -3.98 -2.89 -13.95
N ASP A 44 -4.59 -3.56 -12.97
CA ASP A 44 -5.76 -3.07 -12.23
C ASP A 44 -5.36 -2.37 -10.92
N GLY A 45 -4.09 -1.98 -10.75
CA GLY A 45 -3.63 -1.27 -9.54
C GLY A 45 -3.65 -2.12 -8.26
N ARG A 46 -3.88 -3.44 -8.37
CA ARG A 46 -3.95 -4.40 -7.26
C ARG A 46 -2.71 -5.27 -7.24
N THR A 47 -2.52 -6.07 -6.20
CA THR A 47 -1.51 -7.14 -6.20
C THR A 47 -2.13 -8.44 -6.73
N ASP A 48 -1.36 -9.27 -7.42
CA ASP A 48 -1.88 -10.52 -8.01
C ASP A 48 -2.31 -11.55 -6.95
N ALA A 49 -1.72 -11.47 -5.77
CA ALA A 49 -2.15 -12.20 -4.57
C ALA A 49 -2.49 -11.21 -3.44
N PRO A 50 -3.35 -11.60 -2.47
CA PRO A 50 -3.51 -10.83 -1.23
C PRO A 50 -2.17 -10.59 -0.56
N LEU A 51 -2.00 -9.43 0.09
CA LEU A 51 -0.79 -9.12 0.86
C LEU A 51 -0.64 -10.06 2.07
N LEU A 52 -1.76 -10.44 2.70
CA LEU A 52 -1.79 -11.50 3.70
C LEU A 52 -3.04 -12.35 3.48
N ALA A 53 -2.92 -13.65 3.72
CA ALA A 53 -4.04 -14.57 3.73
C ALA A 53 -3.72 -15.75 4.65
N GLY A 54 -4.76 -16.39 5.19
CA GLY A 54 -4.60 -17.59 6.00
C GLY A 54 -3.76 -17.38 7.25
N ASP A 55 -2.84 -18.30 7.53
CA ASP A 55 -2.05 -18.28 8.77
C ASP A 55 -1.12 -17.06 8.87
N ALA A 56 -0.77 -16.43 7.75
CA ALA A 56 0.00 -15.20 7.72
C ALA A 56 -0.85 -13.96 8.12
N PHE A 57 -2.18 -14.07 8.03
CA PHE A 57 -3.09 -13.02 8.46
C PHE A 57 -3.37 -13.14 9.96
N ALA A 58 -2.79 -12.24 10.74
CA ALA A 58 -2.94 -12.23 12.19
C ALA A 58 -3.21 -10.81 12.72
N PRO A 59 -3.93 -10.67 13.84
CA PRO A 59 -4.04 -9.39 14.53
C PRO A 59 -2.68 -8.78 14.85
N GLY A 60 -2.58 -7.45 14.76
CA GLY A 60 -1.33 -6.73 14.97
C GLY A 60 -1.26 -5.41 14.22
N ARG A 61 -0.11 -4.74 14.34
CA ARG A 61 0.18 -3.48 13.65
C ARG A 61 1.00 -3.76 12.40
N TYR A 62 0.65 -3.07 11.33
CA TYR A 62 1.26 -3.24 10.02
C TYR A 62 1.51 -1.88 9.37
N GLU A 63 2.45 -1.84 8.44
CA GLU A 63 2.72 -0.67 7.60
C GLU A 63 2.86 -1.12 6.15
N ILE A 64 2.06 -0.54 5.25
CA ILE A 64 2.27 -0.67 3.81
C ILE A 64 3.01 0.57 3.34
N VAL A 65 4.10 0.42 2.61
CA VAL A 65 4.81 1.54 1.96
C VAL A 65 4.60 1.46 0.45
N PHE A 66 4.15 2.56 -0.13
CA PHE A 66 3.92 2.71 -1.57
C PHE A 66 4.96 3.67 -2.17
N ALA A 67 5.70 3.22 -3.19
CA ALA A 67 6.72 4.02 -3.89
C ALA A 67 6.08 4.96 -4.94
N ILE A 68 5.36 5.99 -4.47
CA ILE A 68 4.55 6.89 -5.29
C ILE A 68 5.38 7.85 -6.13
N GLY A 69 6.46 8.40 -5.59
CA GLY A 69 7.35 9.29 -6.34
C GLY A 69 8.01 8.58 -7.50
N ALA A 70 8.49 7.35 -7.29
CA ALA A 70 9.04 6.51 -8.37
C ALA A 70 7.99 6.24 -9.47
N TYR A 71 6.75 5.94 -9.09
CA TYR A 71 5.65 5.73 -10.03
C TYR A 71 5.37 6.98 -10.89
N PHE A 72 5.21 8.16 -10.27
CA PHE A 72 4.91 9.39 -11.01
C PHE A 72 6.08 9.87 -11.87
N ARG A 73 7.33 9.70 -11.43
CA ARG A 73 8.51 9.96 -12.28
C ARG A 73 8.51 9.08 -13.53
N ALA A 74 8.19 7.78 -13.39
CA ALA A 74 8.10 6.86 -14.53
C ALA A 74 6.96 7.21 -15.50
N LYS A 75 5.93 7.92 -15.04
CA LYS A 75 4.85 8.49 -15.86
C LYS A 75 5.21 9.82 -16.52
N GLY A 76 6.43 10.34 -16.30
CA GLY A 76 6.87 11.61 -16.87
C GLY A 76 6.40 12.85 -16.10
N VAL A 77 5.87 12.69 -14.88
CA VAL A 77 5.52 13.84 -14.04
C VAL A 77 6.79 14.48 -13.49
N ALA A 78 6.94 15.78 -13.73
CA ALA A 78 8.01 16.57 -13.12
C ALA A 78 7.72 16.76 -11.62
N LEU A 79 8.48 16.07 -10.77
CA LEU A 79 8.43 16.24 -9.32
C LEU A 79 9.56 17.16 -8.86
N ALA A 80 9.34 17.83 -7.72
CA ALA A 80 10.43 18.50 -7.01
C ALA A 80 11.50 17.49 -6.56
N ASP A 81 12.68 17.98 -6.21
CA ASP A 81 13.74 17.20 -5.58
C ASP A 81 14.12 17.84 -4.23
N PRO A 82 13.72 17.24 -3.09
CA PRO A 82 12.95 15.99 -2.97
C PRO A 82 11.48 16.13 -3.40
N ALA A 83 10.86 15.02 -3.80
CA ALA A 83 9.44 14.99 -4.14
C ALA A 83 8.58 15.19 -2.89
N PHE A 84 7.47 15.91 -3.01
CA PHE A 84 6.56 16.12 -1.86
C PHE A 84 5.98 14.79 -1.34
N LEU A 85 5.59 13.88 -2.24
CA LEU A 85 5.26 12.50 -1.92
C LEU A 85 6.20 11.56 -2.70
N ASP A 86 7.15 10.94 -2.00
CA ASP A 86 8.07 9.96 -2.57
C ASP A 86 7.69 8.53 -2.14
N GLU A 87 7.86 8.23 -0.86
CA GLU A 87 7.35 7.02 -0.22
C GLU A 87 6.17 7.35 0.68
N VAL A 88 5.06 6.63 0.53
CA VAL A 88 3.85 6.85 1.33
C VAL A 88 3.64 5.66 2.27
N PRO A 89 3.98 5.80 3.57
CA PRO A 89 3.69 4.77 4.57
C PRO A 89 2.26 4.91 5.11
N ILE A 90 1.50 3.82 5.07
CA ILE A 90 0.18 3.69 5.68
C ILE A 90 0.27 2.68 6.83
N ARG A 91 0.23 3.19 8.06
CA ARG A 91 0.23 2.38 9.28
C ARG A 91 -1.20 2.12 9.76
N PHE A 92 -1.53 0.86 10.00
CA PHE A 92 -2.86 0.44 10.45
C PHE A 92 -2.77 -0.79 11.36
N ALA A 93 -3.90 -1.13 11.97
CA ALA A 93 -4.02 -2.32 12.81
C ALA A 93 -5.08 -3.26 12.23
N ILE A 94 -4.80 -4.55 12.35
CA ILE A 94 -5.76 -5.63 12.13
C ILE A 94 -6.19 -6.13 13.52
N ALA A 95 -7.49 -6.14 13.78
CA ALA A 95 -8.07 -6.57 15.06
C ALA A 95 -8.74 -7.94 14.99
N GLU A 96 -9.49 -8.23 13.93
CA GLU A 96 -10.21 -9.50 13.77
C GLU A 96 -9.37 -10.50 12.96
N ALA A 97 -9.19 -11.72 13.48
CA ALA A 97 -8.34 -12.76 12.86
C ALA A 97 -8.94 -13.39 11.59
N ASP A 98 -10.23 -13.22 11.37
CA ASP A 98 -10.98 -13.72 10.22
C ASP A 98 -11.53 -12.61 9.32
N GLY A 99 -11.15 -11.35 9.60
CA GLY A 99 -11.63 -10.18 8.88
C GLY A 99 -11.11 -10.05 7.44
N HIS A 100 -11.86 -9.32 6.63
CA HIS A 100 -11.44 -8.88 5.30
C HIS A 100 -11.01 -7.42 5.37
N TYR A 101 -9.72 -7.18 5.21
CA TYR A 101 -9.13 -5.85 5.25
C TYR A 101 -8.77 -5.41 3.84
N HIS A 102 -9.37 -4.30 3.40
CA HIS A 102 -8.96 -3.61 2.20
C HIS A 102 -8.39 -2.24 2.58
N VAL A 103 -7.13 -1.98 2.27
CA VAL A 103 -6.45 -0.71 2.56
C VAL A 103 -5.98 -0.11 1.23
N PRO A 104 -6.86 0.62 0.52
CA PRO A 104 -6.50 1.23 -0.75
C PRO A 104 -5.73 2.53 -0.55
N LEU A 105 -5.06 2.98 -1.61
CA LEU A 105 -4.42 4.28 -1.69
C LEU A 105 -4.93 5.01 -2.94
N LEU A 106 -5.52 6.18 -2.76
CA LEU A 106 -5.82 7.11 -3.84
C LEU A 106 -4.76 8.19 -3.79
N ALA A 107 -3.92 8.31 -4.82
CA ALA A 107 -2.76 9.19 -4.80
C ALA A 107 -2.65 10.06 -6.05
N SER A 108 -2.25 11.31 -5.80
CA SER A 108 -1.65 12.22 -6.78
C SER A 108 -0.22 12.53 -6.31
N PRO A 109 0.59 13.25 -7.11
CA PRO A 109 1.92 13.68 -6.66
C PRO A 109 1.92 14.60 -5.43
N TRP A 110 0.77 15.18 -5.06
CA TRP A 110 0.67 16.24 -4.05
C TRP A 110 -0.28 15.92 -2.89
N GLY A 111 -0.94 14.78 -2.92
CA GLY A 111 -1.86 14.38 -1.88
C GLY A 111 -2.33 12.96 -2.08
N TYR A 112 -2.69 12.31 -0.98
CA TYR A 112 -3.27 10.97 -1.01
C TYR A 112 -4.37 10.83 0.05
N THR A 113 -5.23 9.84 -0.14
CA THR A 113 -6.19 9.39 0.88
C THR A 113 -6.17 7.87 0.97
N THR A 114 -6.51 7.35 2.15
CA THR A 114 -6.72 5.93 2.42
C THR A 114 -7.91 5.78 3.36
N TYR A 115 -8.44 4.56 3.49
CA TYR A 115 -9.55 4.21 4.37
C TYR A 115 -9.57 2.69 4.61
N ARG A 116 -10.38 2.21 5.57
CA ARG A 116 -10.68 0.78 5.71
C ARG A 116 -11.84 0.43 4.79
N GLY A 117 -11.57 -0.26 3.69
CA GLY A 117 -12.58 -0.84 2.81
C GLY A 117 -13.08 -2.20 3.30
N SER A 118 -14.17 -2.66 2.69
CA SER A 118 -14.80 -3.98 2.88
C SER A 118 -14.25 -5.04 1.92
#